data_AF-A0A9X2IFZ3-F1
#
_entry.id   AF-A0A9X2IFZ3-F1
#
_cell.length_a   1.000
_cell.length_b   1.000
_cell.length_c   1.000
_cell.angle_alpha   90.00
_cell.angle_beta   90.00
_cell.angle_gamma   90.00
#
_symmetry.space_group_name_H-M   'P 1'
#
loop_
_entity.id
_entity.type
_entity.pdbx_description
1 polymer ?
#
loop_
_entity_poly.entity_id
_entity_poly.type
_entity_poly.pdbx_seq_one_letter_code
_entity_poly.pdbx_strand_id
1 'polypeptide(L)'
;MTLARSLLRLCSFLLVPALVVTGLAGPASADGDTIEGSEKIRSRVQYYGTTETYEDAQGNHYEYWRLPVAAGDRVRIDWEIEDDSYNMLRVFPVGTDDFSVGSSDYDEYYAESNNRQRTEFTSGRAGDHVLMFFSRYYRNGGTYNFNATMLHASTLRPGRIAKGRRTGTTAVKAVDSAKKAIKSGMTITMQGKVGKQKWSKVGRASLKKGTASVKWALPKSWRGKKVVLRFLGSGRNYYRVKTGTYTTRF
;
A
#
# COMPACT_ATOMS: atom_id res chain seq x y z
N MET A 1 -17.52 -64.30 36.77
CA MET A 1 -17.66 -62.86 36.55
C MET A 1 -16.46 -62.40 35.74
N THR A 2 -16.72 -61.98 34.50
CA THR A 2 -15.74 -61.97 33.40
C THR A 2 -15.10 -60.60 33.24
N LEU A 3 -13.77 -60.57 33.26
CA LEU A 3 -12.92 -59.42 32.97
C LEU A 3 -13.02 -59.03 31.48
N ALA A 4 -13.26 -57.76 31.17
CA ALA A 4 -13.07 -57.22 29.82
C ALA A 4 -12.36 -55.86 29.89
N ARG A 5 -11.06 -55.92 29.54
CA ARG A 5 -10.14 -54.79 29.37
C ARG A 5 -10.55 -53.96 28.15
N SER A 6 -10.73 -52.65 28.32
CA SER A 6 -10.93 -51.73 27.19
C SER A 6 -9.58 -51.09 26.79
N LEU A 7 -9.24 -51.28 25.52
CA LEU A 7 -8.00 -50.89 24.85
C LEU A 7 -7.85 -49.37 24.74
N LEU A 8 -6.71 -48.85 25.22
CA LEU A 8 -6.17 -47.55 24.81
C LEU A 8 -5.77 -47.62 23.33
N ARG A 9 -6.46 -46.87 22.46
CA ARG A 9 -5.98 -46.57 21.11
C ARG A 9 -5.14 -45.29 21.16
N LEU A 10 -3.82 -45.46 21.10
CA LEU A 10 -2.87 -44.39 20.76
C LEU A 10 -3.07 -44.04 19.28
N CYS A 11 -3.70 -42.89 18.99
CA CYS A 11 -3.67 -42.29 17.66
C CYS A 11 -2.40 -41.43 17.55
N SER A 12 -1.34 -41.99 16.97
CA SER A 12 -0.15 -41.25 16.55
C SER A 12 -0.51 -40.26 15.45
N PHE A 13 -0.62 -38.97 15.79
CA PHE A 13 -0.69 -37.90 14.82
C PHE A 13 0.70 -37.66 14.22
N LEU A 14 0.91 -38.16 13.00
CA LEU A 14 2.05 -37.82 12.14
C LEU A 14 1.97 -36.32 11.79
N LEU A 15 2.82 -35.53 12.43
CA LEU A 15 3.00 -34.11 12.15
C LEU A 15 3.90 -33.99 10.89
N VAL A 16 3.31 -33.80 9.72
CA VAL A 16 4.05 -33.45 8.51
C VAL A 16 4.37 -31.95 8.57
N PRO A 17 5.65 -31.51 8.67
CA PRO A 17 5.97 -30.11 8.53
C PRO A 17 5.74 -29.70 7.06
N ALA A 18 4.72 -28.88 6.82
CA ALA A 18 4.53 -28.23 5.55
C ALA A 18 5.68 -27.22 5.35
N LEU A 19 6.70 -27.63 4.60
CA LEU A 19 7.72 -26.73 4.08
C LEU A 19 7.03 -25.76 3.11
N VAL A 20 6.69 -24.57 3.60
CA VAL A 20 6.23 -23.48 2.75
C VAL A 20 7.44 -23.00 1.95
N VAL A 21 7.60 -23.55 0.76
CA VAL A 21 8.48 -22.97 -0.27
C VAL A 21 7.84 -21.64 -0.64
N THR A 22 8.23 -20.57 0.05
CA THR A 22 8.03 -19.21 -0.45
C THR A 22 8.84 -19.13 -1.73
N GLY A 23 8.17 -19.27 -2.87
CA GLY A 23 8.77 -19.05 -4.18
C GLY A 23 9.37 -17.65 -4.16
N LEU A 24 10.71 -17.59 -4.15
CA LEU A 24 11.43 -16.39 -4.53
C LEU A 24 10.99 -16.10 -5.95
N ALA A 25 10.13 -15.08 -6.12
CA ALA A 25 9.90 -14.54 -7.44
C ALA A 25 11.30 -14.21 -7.99
N GLY A 26 11.67 -14.84 -9.11
CA GLY A 26 12.92 -14.50 -9.79
C GLY A 26 12.95 -13.00 -10.07
N PRO A 27 14.16 -12.41 -10.21
CA PRO A 27 14.28 -11.00 -10.55
C PRO A 27 13.45 -10.77 -11.81
N ALA A 28 12.45 -9.91 -11.69
CA ALA A 28 11.63 -9.53 -12.82
C ALA A 28 12.49 -8.56 -13.64
N SER A 29 12.87 -8.99 -14.84
CA SER A 29 13.63 -8.20 -15.82
C SER A 29 12.67 -7.92 -16.97
N ALA A 30 12.34 -6.64 -17.12
CA ALA A 30 11.41 -6.16 -18.14
C ALA A 30 12.15 -5.91 -19.45
N ASP A 31 11.41 -5.88 -20.57
CA ASP A 31 11.87 -5.18 -21.76
C ASP A 31 11.67 -3.68 -21.53
N GLY A 32 12.72 -3.00 -21.07
CA GLY A 32 12.70 -1.61 -20.62
C GLY A 32 12.96 -0.58 -21.71
N ASP A 33 13.05 -0.99 -22.99
CA ASP A 33 13.30 -0.08 -24.13
C ASP A 33 12.10 0.84 -24.41
N THR A 34 10.89 0.33 -24.19
CA THR A 34 9.64 1.06 -24.42
C THR A 34 8.81 1.13 -23.15
N ILE A 35 8.06 2.22 -22.99
CA ILE A 35 7.11 2.43 -21.91
C ILE A 35 6.01 1.37 -21.99
N GLU A 36 5.46 1.09 -23.17
CA GLU A 36 4.42 0.07 -23.33
C GLU A 36 4.91 -1.34 -22.96
N GLY A 37 6.15 -1.69 -23.32
CA GLY A 37 6.79 -2.98 -23.03
C GLY A 37 7.24 -3.16 -21.58
N SER A 38 7.58 -2.07 -20.89
CA SER A 38 8.16 -2.10 -19.54
C SER A 38 7.29 -2.74 -18.46
N GLU A 39 7.91 -3.28 -17.41
CA GLU A 39 7.20 -3.96 -16.33
C GLU A 39 6.40 -2.99 -15.46
N LYS A 40 5.23 -3.48 -15.01
CA LYS A 40 4.43 -2.80 -13.98
C LYS A 40 4.92 -3.11 -12.58
N ILE A 41 5.36 -2.07 -11.89
CA ILE A 41 5.83 -2.09 -10.52
C ILE A 41 4.69 -2.45 -9.56
N ARG A 42 4.99 -3.36 -8.63
CA ARG A 42 4.12 -3.75 -7.52
C ARG A 42 4.61 -3.11 -6.23
N SER A 43 3.66 -2.63 -5.42
CA SER A 43 3.97 -1.98 -4.14
C SER A 43 4.74 -2.93 -3.21
N ARG A 44 5.86 -2.46 -2.67
CA ARG A 44 6.74 -3.14 -1.71
C ARG A 44 7.41 -4.40 -2.25
N VAL A 45 7.60 -4.50 -3.56
CA VAL A 45 8.45 -5.51 -4.20
C VAL A 45 9.79 -4.88 -4.55
N GLN A 46 10.88 -5.62 -4.32
CA GLN A 46 12.22 -5.21 -4.72
C GLN A 46 12.42 -5.52 -6.20
N TYR A 47 12.93 -4.54 -6.94
CA TYR A 47 13.27 -4.62 -8.36
C TYR A 47 14.76 -4.37 -8.55
N TYR A 48 15.27 -4.89 -9.66
CA TYR A 48 16.67 -4.77 -10.10
C TYR A 48 16.64 -4.45 -11.59
N GLY A 49 17.53 -3.58 -12.03
CA GLY A 49 17.64 -3.19 -13.44
C GLY A 49 19.06 -2.76 -13.80
N THR A 50 19.26 -2.45 -15.07
CA THR A 50 20.52 -1.93 -15.59
C THR A 50 20.26 -0.97 -16.74
N THR A 51 20.89 0.20 -16.70
CA THR A 51 20.82 1.17 -17.80
C THR A 51 21.73 0.77 -18.97
N GLU A 52 22.60 -0.24 -18.83
CA GLU A 52 23.55 -0.66 -19.90
C GLU A 52 22.88 -1.24 -21.14
N THR A 53 21.62 -1.68 -21.05
CA THR A 53 20.96 -2.44 -22.12
C THR A 53 20.49 -1.56 -23.28
N TYR A 54 19.99 -0.36 -22.98
CA TYR A 54 19.34 0.51 -23.96
C TYR A 54 20.08 1.84 -24.04
N GLU A 55 20.24 2.34 -25.27
CA GLU A 55 20.98 3.56 -25.57
C GLU A 55 20.21 4.40 -26.59
N ASP A 56 20.04 5.69 -26.32
CA ASP A 56 19.44 6.63 -27.26
C ASP A 56 20.44 7.13 -28.32
N ALA A 57 19.96 7.86 -29.32
CA ALA A 57 20.81 8.39 -30.40
C ALA A 57 21.88 9.39 -29.93
N GLN A 58 21.80 9.87 -28.68
CA GLN A 58 22.76 10.78 -28.06
C GLN A 58 23.76 10.05 -27.14
N GLY A 59 23.69 8.72 -27.07
CA GLY A 59 24.55 7.92 -26.20
C GLY A 59 24.17 7.99 -24.72
N ASN A 60 22.90 8.29 -24.42
CA ASN A 60 22.38 8.16 -23.06
C ASN A 60 21.77 6.78 -22.86
N HIS A 61 22.02 6.25 -21.68
CA HIS A 61 21.56 4.92 -21.26
C HIS A 61 20.28 5.04 -20.45
N TYR A 62 19.30 4.18 -20.68
CA TYR A 62 18.01 4.27 -19.98
C TYR A 62 17.33 2.92 -19.76
N GLU A 63 16.36 2.90 -18.85
CA GLU A 63 15.42 1.78 -18.68
C GLU A 63 14.10 2.31 -18.10
N TYR A 64 12.98 1.93 -18.74
CA TYR A 64 11.64 2.33 -18.30
C TYR A 64 10.98 1.33 -17.34
N TRP A 65 10.15 1.85 -16.44
CA TRP A 65 9.21 1.08 -15.62
C TRP A 65 7.87 1.79 -15.52
N ARG A 66 6.79 1.03 -15.33
CA ARG A 66 5.45 1.59 -15.09
C ARG A 66 5.02 1.45 -13.65
N LEU A 67 4.68 2.56 -13.02
CA LEU A 67 4.16 2.59 -11.65
C LEU A 67 2.65 2.85 -11.65
N PRO A 68 1.81 1.80 -11.52
CA PRO A 68 0.36 1.95 -11.51
C PRO A 68 -0.12 2.59 -10.21
N VAL A 69 -0.77 3.75 -10.31
CA VAL A 69 -1.27 4.52 -9.18
C VAL A 69 -2.75 4.89 -9.32
N ALA A 70 -3.40 5.16 -8.20
CA ALA A 70 -4.66 5.88 -8.15
C ALA A 70 -4.42 7.37 -7.81
N ALA A 71 -5.37 8.23 -8.18
CA ALA A 71 -5.33 9.64 -7.79
C ALA A 71 -5.26 9.77 -6.26
N GLY A 72 -4.40 10.66 -5.75
CA GLY A 72 -4.18 10.88 -4.32
C GLY A 72 -3.31 9.82 -3.63
N ASP A 73 -2.83 8.81 -4.35
CA ASP A 73 -1.79 7.93 -3.83
C ASP A 73 -0.53 8.73 -3.59
N ARG A 74 0.08 8.55 -2.42
CA ARG A 74 1.47 8.94 -2.17
C ARG A 74 2.38 7.76 -2.39
N VAL A 75 3.44 8.05 -3.09
CA VAL A 75 4.44 7.12 -3.55
C VAL A 75 5.73 7.47 -2.84
N ARG A 76 6.45 6.43 -2.40
CA ARG A 76 7.84 6.50 -1.98
C ARG A 76 8.63 5.48 -2.76
N ILE A 77 9.72 5.89 -3.39
CA ILE A 77 10.65 5.01 -4.09
C ILE A 77 11.97 5.13 -3.33
N ASP A 78 12.38 4.03 -2.70
CA ASP A 78 13.71 3.89 -2.13
C ASP A 78 14.57 3.21 -3.21
N TRP A 79 15.63 3.86 -3.71
CA TRP A 79 16.47 3.34 -4.80
C TRP A 79 17.96 3.53 -4.53
N GLU A 80 18.76 2.67 -5.14
CA GLU A 80 20.20 2.57 -4.97
C GLU A 80 20.87 2.25 -6.31
N ILE A 81 22.01 2.89 -6.55
CA ILE A 81 22.93 2.57 -7.65
C ILE A 81 24.04 1.69 -7.07
N GLU A 82 24.30 0.53 -7.68
CA GLU A 82 25.23 -0.45 -7.11
C GLU A 82 26.67 -0.25 -7.57
N ASP A 83 26.87 0.46 -8.67
CA ASP A 83 28.17 0.86 -9.22
C ASP A 83 28.33 2.39 -9.21
N ASP A 84 29.52 2.87 -9.57
CA ASP A 84 29.82 4.30 -9.68
C ASP A 84 29.22 4.93 -10.97
N SER A 85 28.18 4.32 -11.55
CA SER A 85 27.48 4.88 -12.71
C SER A 85 26.70 6.14 -12.31
N TYR A 86 26.58 7.08 -13.24
CA TYR A 86 25.86 8.32 -13.02
C TYR A 86 24.37 8.12 -13.37
N ASN A 87 23.68 7.33 -12.56
CA ASN A 87 22.24 7.10 -12.74
C ASN A 87 21.41 8.17 -12.02
N MET A 88 20.34 8.61 -12.67
CA MET A 88 19.29 9.46 -12.11
C MET A 88 17.93 8.81 -12.35
N LEU A 89 16.95 9.16 -11.52
CA LEU A 89 15.56 8.73 -11.67
C LEU A 89 14.74 9.90 -12.20
N ARG A 90 14.10 9.73 -13.34
CA ARG A 90 13.03 10.62 -13.82
C ARG A 90 11.67 10.02 -13.57
N VAL A 91 10.73 10.86 -13.15
CA VAL A 91 9.33 10.50 -12.91
C VAL A 91 8.46 11.33 -13.83
N PHE A 92 7.89 10.70 -14.85
CA PHE A 92 6.98 11.34 -15.77
C PHE A 92 5.53 11.25 -15.25
N PRO A 93 4.67 12.22 -15.60
CA PRO A 93 3.28 12.22 -15.20
C PRO A 93 2.49 11.08 -15.83
N VAL A 94 1.32 10.79 -15.25
CA VAL A 94 0.35 9.85 -15.83
C VAL A 94 -0.09 10.32 -17.20
N GLY A 95 0.03 9.42 -18.19
CA GLY A 95 -0.36 9.65 -19.57
C GLY A 95 0.81 9.79 -20.54
N THR A 96 2.05 9.82 -20.04
CA THR A 96 3.25 9.71 -20.88
C THR A 96 3.34 8.31 -21.51
N ASP A 97 3.68 8.29 -22.79
CA ASP A 97 3.84 7.10 -23.63
C ASP A 97 5.09 7.23 -24.51
N ASP A 98 5.37 6.20 -25.32
CA ASP A 98 6.55 6.14 -26.20
C ASP A 98 6.64 7.29 -27.21
N PHE A 99 5.52 7.89 -27.57
CA PHE A 99 5.46 8.98 -28.54
C PHE A 99 5.60 10.36 -27.89
N SER A 100 5.25 10.48 -26.61
CA SER A 100 5.24 11.76 -25.88
C SER A 100 6.40 11.94 -24.92
N VAL A 101 7.13 10.86 -24.54
CA VAL A 101 8.19 10.88 -23.52
C VAL A 101 9.25 11.95 -23.74
N GLY A 102 9.66 12.20 -24.99
CA GLY A 102 10.65 13.25 -25.33
C GLY A 102 10.15 14.68 -25.18
N SER A 103 8.84 14.88 -25.00
CA SER A 103 8.19 16.19 -24.87
C SER A 103 7.42 16.39 -23.57
N SER A 104 7.26 15.34 -22.78
CA SER A 104 6.57 15.37 -21.49
C SER A 104 7.45 16.00 -20.41
N ASP A 105 6.84 16.82 -19.55
CA ASP A 105 7.48 17.28 -18.31
C ASP A 105 7.81 16.10 -17.41
N TYR A 106 8.86 16.23 -16.59
CA TYR A 106 9.25 15.23 -15.60
C TYR A 106 9.90 15.85 -14.37
N ASP A 107 9.79 15.14 -13.25
CA ASP A 107 10.62 15.40 -12.07
C ASP A 107 11.89 14.56 -12.17
N GLU A 108 13.05 15.14 -11.85
CA GLU A 108 14.35 14.46 -11.92
C GLU A 108 15.01 14.41 -10.53
N TYR A 109 15.56 13.25 -10.18
CA TYR A 109 16.15 12.97 -8.88
C TYR A 109 17.53 12.34 -9.06
N TYR A 110 18.50 12.88 -8.33
CA TYR A 110 19.87 12.39 -8.31
C TYR A 110 20.12 11.53 -7.07
N ALA A 111 20.93 10.49 -7.21
CA ALA A 111 21.43 9.75 -6.06
C ALA A 111 22.29 10.67 -5.18
N GLU A 112 22.24 10.46 -3.87
CA GLU A 112 23.14 11.15 -2.95
C GLU A 112 24.56 10.57 -3.04
N SER A 113 25.52 11.14 -2.32
CA SER A 113 26.93 10.71 -2.34
C SER A 113 27.18 9.28 -1.83
N ASN A 114 26.15 8.62 -1.27
CA ASN A 114 26.19 7.23 -0.84
C ASN A 114 25.48 6.30 -1.85
N ASN A 115 25.24 6.77 -3.07
CA ASN A 115 24.54 6.09 -4.15
C ASN A 115 23.09 5.68 -3.82
N ARG A 116 22.47 6.29 -2.81
CA ARG A 116 21.10 6.00 -2.40
C ARG A 116 20.25 7.25 -2.45
N GLN A 117 18.96 7.08 -2.70
CA GLN A 117 18.01 8.18 -2.64
C GLN A 117 16.60 7.69 -2.29
N ARG A 118 15.85 8.58 -1.67
CA ARG A 118 14.41 8.43 -1.45
C ARG A 118 13.66 9.50 -2.23
N THR A 119 12.85 9.05 -3.18
CA THR A 119 11.94 9.90 -3.93
C THR A 119 10.53 9.77 -3.37
N GLU A 120 9.86 10.89 -3.09
CA GLU A 120 8.48 10.91 -2.60
C GLU A 120 7.62 11.89 -3.40
N PHE A 121 6.43 11.46 -3.80
CA PHE A 121 5.45 12.32 -4.48
C PHE A 121 4.01 11.88 -4.20
N THR A 122 3.04 12.71 -4.57
CA THR A 122 1.61 12.36 -4.56
C THR A 122 1.05 12.44 -5.96
N SER A 123 0.46 11.35 -6.45
CA SER A 123 -0.13 11.35 -7.78
C SER A 123 -1.43 12.15 -7.81
N GLY A 124 -1.55 13.07 -8.77
CA GLY A 124 -2.79 13.82 -8.99
C GLY A 124 -3.86 13.04 -9.77
N ARG A 125 -3.49 11.97 -10.49
CA ARG A 125 -4.36 11.26 -11.45
C ARG A 125 -4.19 9.75 -11.30
N ALA A 126 -5.19 8.99 -11.73
CA ALA A 126 -5.08 7.54 -11.79
C ALA A 126 -4.51 7.11 -13.15
N GLY A 127 -3.62 6.13 -13.16
CA GLY A 127 -2.94 5.59 -14.33
C GLY A 127 -1.51 5.18 -14.00
N ASP A 128 -0.67 5.00 -15.01
CA ASP A 128 0.73 4.63 -14.81
C ASP A 128 1.61 5.88 -14.85
N HIS A 129 2.36 6.15 -13.79
CA HIS A 129 3.54 7.00 -13.89
C HIS A 129 4.64 6.22 -14.61
N VAL A 130 5.42 6.88 -15.44
CA VAL A 130 6.61 6.28 -16.04
C VAL A 130 7.81 6.66 -15.18
N LEU A 131 8.54 5.65 -14.74
CA LEU A 131 9.86 5.83 -14.13
C LEU A 131 10.90 5.56 -15.21
N MET A 132 11.89 6.42 -15.33
CA MET A 132 13.05 6.17 -16.18
C MET A 132 14.31 6.28 -15.33
N PHE A 133 15.02 5.16 -15.20
CA PHE A 133 16.41 5.21 -14.76
C PHE A 133 17.26 5.61 -15.95
N PHE A 134 18.15 6.58 -15.77
CA PHE A 134 18.82 7.26 -16.86
C PHE A 134 20.27 7.58 -16.49
N SER A 135 21.22 7.34 -17.41
CA SER A 135 22.62 7.77 -17.31
C SER A 135 22.99 8.62 -18.52
N ARG A 136 23.65 9.75 -18.27
CA ARG A 136 23.91 10.79 -19.27
C ARG A 136 25.34 10.74 -19.81
N TYR A 137 25.50 11.09 -21.08
CA TYR A 137 26.78 11.47 -21.73
C TYR A 137 27.86 10.39 -21.76
N TYR A 138 27.69 9.32 -22.53
CA TYR A 138 28.73 8.29 -22.79
C TYR A 138 29.34 7.67 -21.53
N ARG A 139 28.73 7.91 -20.36
CA ARG A 139 29.07 7.21 -19.14
C ARG A 139 28.43 5.86 -19.25
N ASN A 140 29.22 4.83 -18.99
CA ASN A 140 28.70 3.47 -18.92
C ASN A 140 27.43 3.48 -18.08
N GLY A 141 26.38 2.82 -18.60
CA GLY A 141 25.23 2.46 -17.79
C GLY A 141 25.67 1.68 -16.55
N GLY A 142 24.75 1.43 -15.65
CA GLY A 142 25.06 0.66 -14.46
C GLY A 142 23.86 0.04 -13.82
N THR A 143 24.13 -0.87 -12.89
CA THR A 143 23.09 -1.61 -12.18
C THR A 143 22.49 -0.78 -11.06
N TYR A 144 21.20 -0.99 -10.85
CA TYR A 144 20.46 -0.32 -9.79
C TYR A 144 19.40 -1.25 -9.23
N ASN A 145 18.93 -0.92 -8.03
CA ASN A 145 17.83 -1.61 -7.40
C ASN A 145 16.87 -0.60 -6.76
N PHE A 146 15.58 -0.95 -6.69
CA PHE A 146 14.59 -0.07 -6.07
C PHE A 146 13.39 -0.80 -5.49
N ASN A 147 12.71 -0.13 -4.57
CA ASN A 147 11.43 -0.54 -4.01
C ASN A 147 10.46 0.65 -4.01
N ALA A 148 9.30 0.47 -4.64
CA ALA A 148 8.23 1.45 -4.58
C ALA A 148 7.20 1.07 -3.51
N THR A 149 6.98 1.93 -2.52
CA THR A 149 5.85 1.85 -1.59
C THR A 149 4.74 2.79 -2.05
N MET A 150 3.61 2.20 -2.44
CA MET A 150 2.37 2.92 -2.73
C MET A 150 1.40 2.76 -1.56
N LEU A 151 0.97 3.88 -1.00
CA LEU A 151 -0.09 3.93 -0.02
C LEU A 151 -1.30 4.62 -0.67
N HIS A 152 -2.46 3.99 -0.59
CA HIS A 152 -3.66 4.46 -1.28
C HIS A 152 -4.49 5.41 -0.43
N ALA A 153 -5.03 6.45 -1.08
CA ALA A 153 -6.03 7.32 -0.49
C ALA A 153 -7.34 6.56 -0.25
N SER A 154 -8.01 6.83 0.88
CA SER A 154 -9.33 6.26 1.15
C SER A 154 -10.23 7.20 1.94
N THR A 155 -11.53 7.02 1.79
CA THR A 155 -12.57 7.73 2.54
C THR A 155 -13.47 6.72 3.24
N LEU A 156 -13.78 6.98 4.51
CA LEU A 156 -14.73 6.17 5.29
C LEU A 156 -16.09 6.84 5.32
N ARG A 157 -17.13 6.04 5.12
CA ARG A 157 -18.54 6.44 5.18
C ARG A 157 -19.26 5.55 6.18
N PRO A 158 -19.28 5.93 7.47
CA PRO A 158 -20.00 5.16 8.47
C PRO A 158 -21.50 5.33 8.28
N GLY A 159 -22.23 4.24 8.47
CA GLY A 159 -23.68 4.25 8.55
C GLY A 159 -24.19 4.89 9.84
N ARG A 160 -25.51 4.89 10.02
CA ARG A 160 -26.16 5.43 11.21
C ARG A 160 -25.70 4.68 12.47
N ILE A 161 -25.31 5.43 13.49
CA ILE A 161 -25.04 4.89 14.84
C ILE A 161 -26.33 5.07 15.67
N ALA A 162 -26.81 3.99 16.29
CA ALA A 162 -27.96 4.03 17.17
C ALA A 162 -27.67 4.87 18.42
N LYS A 163 -28.53 5.86 18.70
CA LYS A 163 -28.41 6.74 19.88
C LYS A 163 -28.83 5.99 21.15
N GLY A 164 -28.25 6.34 22.30
CA GLY A 164 -28.61 5.80 23.62
C GLY A 164 -28.31 4.31 23.85
N ARG A 165 -27.69 3.61 22.89
CA ARG A 165 -27.34 2.20 23.04
C ARG A 165 -25.90 2.06 23.56
N ARG A 166 -25.69 1.14 24.50
CA ARG A 166 -24.35 0.77 24.99
C ARG A 166 -23.57 -0.03 23.96
N THR A 167 -24.26 -0.90 23.24
CA THR A 167 -23.68 -1.84 22.27
C THR A 167 -24.43 -1.71 20.95
N GLY A 168 -23.76 -2.07 19.86
CA GLY A 168 -24.37 -2.08 18.56
C GLY A 168 -23.43 -2.57 17.48
N THR A 169 -23.93 -2.52 16.24
CA THR A 169 -23.14 -2.76 15.04
C THR A 169 -23.35 -1.60 14.10
N THR A 170 -22.27 -1.09 13.51
CA THR A 170 -22.34 -0.03 12.50
C THR A 170 -21.58 -0.50 11.26
N ALA A 171 -22.27 -0.52 10.12
CA ALA A 171 -21.64 -0.74 8.83
C ALA A 171 -20.83 0.50 8.44
N VAL A 172 -19.58 0.31 8.02
CA VAL A 172 -18.71 1.39 7.54
C VAL A 172 -18.24 1.02 6.14
N LYS A 173 -18.62 1.83 5.15
CA LYS A 173 -18.12 1.68 3.78
C LYS A 173 -16.76 2.36 3.67
N ALA A 174 -15.85 1.78 2.90
CA ALA A 174 -14.58 2.40 2.53
C ALA A 174 -14.49 2.50 1.01
N VAL A 175 -14.12 3.68 0.52
CA VAL A 175 -13.94 3.94 -0.91
C VAL A 175 -12.57 4.54 -1.18
N ASP A 176 -12.04 4.31 -2.37
CA ASP A 176 -10.83 4.96 -2.86
C ASP A 176 -11.11 6.41 -3.32
N SER A 177 -10.09 7.07 -3.87
CA SER A 177 -10.20 8.42 -4.45
C SER A 177 -11.16 8.49 -5.65
N ALA A 178 -11.26 7.41 -6.43
CA ALA A 178 -12.22 7.25 -7.52
C ALA A 178 -13.64 6.89 -7.03
N LYS A 179 -13.88 6.91 -5.71
CA LYS A 179 -15.14 6.53 -5.05
C LYS A 179 -15.54 5.06 -5.27
N LYS A 180 -14.64 4.20 -5.77
CA LYS A 180 -14.88 2.76 -5.91
C LYS A 180 -14.71 2.07 -4.56
N ALA A 181 -15.46 0.99 -4.34
CA ALA A 181 -15.43 0.27 -3.07
C ALA A 181 -14.11 -0.46 -2.87
N ILE A 182 -13.46 -0.24 -1.72
CA ILE A 182 -12.23 -0.97 -1.35
C ILE A 182 -12.64 -2.37 -0.91
N LYS A 183 -12.26 -3.41 -1.67
CA LYS A 183 -12.78 -4.77 -1.42
C LYS A 183 -12.29 -5.36 -0.11
N SER A 184 -11.03 -5.13 0.28
CA SER A 184 -10.39 -5.72 1.46
C SER A 184 -9.10 -4.97 1.84
N GLY A 185 -8.34 -5.47 2.83
CA GLY A 185 -7.01 -4.95 3.17
C GLY A 185 -6.99 -3.81 4.18
N MET A 186 -8.15 -3.30 4.59
CA MET A 186 -8.28 -2.32 5.67
C MET A 186 -8.90 -2.92 6.94
N THR A 187 -8.44 -2.42 8.08
CA THR A 187 -9.11 -2.53 9.38
C THR A 187 -9.79 -1.20 9.70
N ILE A 188 -11.06 -1.27 10.10
CA ILE A 188 -11.81 -0.13 10.66
C ILE A 188 -11.88 -0.27 12.18
N THR A 189 -11.47 0.77 12.89
CA THR A 189 -11.53 0.86 14.35
C THR A 189 -12.46 2.01 14.74
N MET A 190 -13.47 1.71 15.56
CA MET A 190 -14.28 2.75 16.18
C MET A 190 -13.63 3.17 17.50
N GLN A 191 -13.48 4.48 17.68
CA GLN A 191 -12.98 5.08 18.90
C GLN A 191 -14.05 5.98 19.53
N GLY A 192 -14.07 6.03 20.86
CA GLY A 192 -14.91 6.93 21.62
C GLY A 192 -14.13 7.67 22.70
N LYS A 193 -14.66 8.81 23.15
CA LYS A 193 -14.20 9.51 24.36
C LYS A 193 -15.33 10.29 25.01
N VAL A 194 -15.15 10.63 26.28
CA VAL A 194 -16.02 11.54 27.03
C VAL A 194 -15.22 12.75 27.50
N GLY A 195 -15.72 13.96 27.24
CA GLY A 195 -15.04 15.21 27.61
C GLY A 195 -13.60 15.28 27.07
N LYS A 196 -12.65 15.57 27.96
CA LYS A 196 -11.21 15.68 27.65
C LYS A 196 -10.44 14.36 27.73
N GLN A 197 -11.12 13.22 27.94
CA GLN A 197 -10.46 11.92 28.02
C GLN A 197 -9.75 11.55 26.70
N LYS A 198 -8.73 10.69 26.82
CA LYS A 198 -8.06 10.07 25.66
C LYS A 198 -9.06 9.21 24.88
N TRP A 199 -8.80 9.03 23.59
CA TRP A 199 -9.60 8.17 22.74
C TRP A 199 -9.41 6.70 23.11
N SER A 200 -10.51 6.01 23.40
CA SER A 200 -10.52 4.57 23.68
C SER A 200 -11.10 3.80 22.50
N LYS A 201 -10.52 2.66 22.16
CA LYS A 201 -11.07 1.73 21.17
C LYS A 201 -12.35 1.10 21.74
N VAL A 202 -13.45 1.22 21.00
CA VAL A 202 -14.77 0.67 21.39
C VAL A 202 -15.30 -0.36 20.40
N GLY A 203 -14.68 -0.49 19.23
CA GLY A 203 -15.03 -1.50 18.22
C GLY A 203 -13.95 -1.65 17.16
N ARG A 204 -13.94 -2.80 16.47
CA ARG A 204 -13.03 -3.08 15.35
C ARG A 204 -13.64 -4.11 14.41
N ALA A 205 -13.45 -3.93 13.11
CA ALA A 205 -13.75 -4.94 12.11
C ALA A 205 -12.82 -4.79 10.90
N SER A 206 -12.54 -5.91 10.23
CA SER A 206 -11.87 -5.90 8.92
C SER A 206 -12.88 -5.60 7.83
N LEU A 207 -12.44 -4.88 6.81
CA LEU A 207 -13.23 -4.58 5.63
C LEU A 207 -13.39 -5.84 4.77
N LYS A 208 -14.63 -6.15 4.38
CA LYS A 208 -14.96 -7.27 3.48
C LYS A 208 -15.95 -6.77 2.43
N LYS A 209 -15.65 -6.96 1.15
CA LYS A 209 -16.49 -6.55 0.02
C LYS A 209 -16.95 -5.08 0.12
N GLY A 210 -16.05 -4.16 0.45
CA GLY A 210 -16.37 -2.73 0.53
C GLY A 210 -16.95 -2.23 1.86
N THR A 211 -17.31 -3.12 2.79
CA THR A 211 -17.98 -2.76 4.04
C THR A 211 -17.39 -3.47 5.24
N ALA A 212 -17.28 -2.77 6.37
CA ALA A 212 -16.89 -3.33 7.66
C ALA A 212 -18.07 -3.22 8.63
N SER A 213 -18.56 -4.36 9.12
CA SER A 213 -19.60 -4.40 10.16
C SER A 213 -18.94 -4.30 11.54
N VAL A 214 -18.75 -3.07 12.02
CA VAL A 214 -18.05 -2.80 13.27
C VAL A 214 -18.99 -3.05 14.45
N LYS A 215 -18.82 -4.17 15.14
CA LYS A 215 -19.43 -4.41 16.46
C LYS A 215 -18.72 -3.52 17.49
N TRP A 216 -19.49 -2.83 18.32
CA TRP A 216 -18.96 -1.90 19.30
C TRP A 216 -19.67 -1.98 20.65
N ALA A 217 -18.93 -1.61 21.70
CA ALA A 217 -19.41 -1.56 23.08
C ALA A 217 -18.79 -0.36 23.81
N LEU A 218 -19.65 0.51 24.36
CA LEU A 218 -19.24 1.63 25.19
C LEU A 218 -19.02 1.18 26.65
N PRO A 219 -17.99 1.73 27.34
CA PRO A 219 -17.80 1.50 28.77
C PRO A 219 -19.03 1.89 29.59
N LYS A 220 -19.39 1.08 30.61
CA LYS A 220 -20.52 1.40 31.51
C LYS A 220 -20.37 2.76 32.19
N SER A 221 -19.13 3.16 32.50
CA SER A 221 -18.77 4.44 33.12
C SER A 221 -19.08 5.68 32.27
N TRP A 222 -19.49 5.49 31.01
CA TRP A 222 -19.91 6.56 30.11
C TRP A 222 -21.43 6.78 30.08
N ARG A 223 -22.23 5.98 30.81
CA ARG A 223 -23.68 6.11 30.85
C ARG A 223 -24.10 7.49 31.38
N GLY A 224 -25.11 8.09 30.77
CA GLY A 224 -25.60 9.45 31.02
C GLY A 224 -24.75 10.56 30.38
N LYS A 225 -23.59 10.23 29.79
CA LYS A 225 -22.59 11.22 29.34
C LYS A 225 -22.66 11.46 27.84
N LYS A 226 -22.17 12.63 27.43
CA LYS A 226 -21.95 12.99 26.03
C LYS A 226 -20.69 12.27 25.53
N VAL A 227 -20.88 11.31 24.62
CA VAL A 227 -19.81 10.51 24.01
C VAL A 227 -19.53 11.05 22.61
N VAL A 228 -18.26 11.28 22.31
CA VAL A 228 -17.78 11.63 20.97
C VAL A 228 -17.16 10.38 20.34
N LEU A 229 -17.60 10.04 19.14
CA LEU A 229 -17.22 8.83 18.40
C LEU A 229 -16.55 9.20 17.09
N ARG A 230 -15.63 8.35 16.62
CA ARG A 230 -15.04 8.44 15.28
C ARG A 230 -14.64 7.06 14.76
N PHE A 231 -14.47 6.94 13.45
CA PHE A 231 -13.88 5.76 12.84
C PHE A 231 -12.49 6.08 12.31
N LEU A 232 -11.57 5.15 12.51
CA LEU A 232 -10.23 5.16 11.93
C LEU A 232 -10.09 3.97 10.99
N GLY A 233 -9.61 4.22 9.77
CA GLY A 233 -9.26 3.20 8.80
C GLY A 233 -7.75 3.10 8.68
N SER A 234 -7.22 1.88 8.61
CA SER A 234 -5.79 1.65 8.35
C SER A 234 -5.59 0.30 7.67
N GLY A 235 -4.63 0.21 6.75
CA GLY A 235 -4.26 -1.03 6.07
C GLY A 235 -2.80 -0.98 5.60
N ARG A 236 -2.23 -2.12 5.19
CA ARG A 236 -0.83 -2.21 4.74
C ARG A 236 -0.50 -1.26 3.58
N ASN A 237 -1.48 -1.08 2.69
CA ASN A 237 -1.37 -0.29 1.46
C ASN A 237 -2.28 0.94 1.48
N TYR A 238 -2.71 1.43 2.65
CA TYR A 238 -3.61 2.57 2.74
C TYR A 238 -3.13 3.52 3.84
N TYR A 239 -3.28 4.83 3.62
CA TYR A 239 -3.06 5.79 4.71
C TYR A 239 -4.03 5.55 5.86
N ARG A 240 -3.59 6.00 7.04
CA ARG A 240 -4.51 6.13 8.16
C ARG A 240 -5.49 7.25 7.86
N VAL A 241 -6.78 6.91 7.81
CA VAL A 241 -7.84 7.89 7.57
C VAL A 241 -8.77 7.96 8.78
N LYS A 242 -9.39 9.12 9.01
CA LYS A 242 -10.35 9.33 10.09
C LYS A 242 -11.63 9.96 9.55
N THR A 243 -12.77 9.55 10.07
CA THR A 243 -14.03 10.26 9.82
C THR A 243 -14.08 11.56 10.62
N GLY A 244 -15.06 12.40 10.32
CA GLY A 244 -15.56 13.38 11.29
C GLY A 244 -16.04 12.70 12.59
N THR A 245 -16.38 13.53 13.58
CA THR A 245 -16.85 13.04 14.88
C THR A 245 -18.37 13.02 14.98
N TYR A 246 -18.90 11.98 15.62
CA TYR A 246 -20.32 11.83 15.93
C TYR A 246 -20.52 12.01 17.42
N THR A 247 -21.47 12.84 17.82
CA THR A 247 -21.78 13.03 19.24
C THR A 247 -23.12 12.42 19.58
N THR A 248 -23.15 11.60 20.65
CA THR A 248 -24.38 11.01 21.18
C THR A 248 -24.39 11.10 22.70
N ARG A 249 -25.59 11.14 23.29
CA ARG A 249 -25.76 10.82 24.69
C ARG A 249 -25.86 9.29 24.81
N PHE A 250 -25.02 8.71 25.64
CA PHE A 250 -25.15 7.33 26.11
C PHE A 250 -25.79 7.37 27.51
#